data_AF-A0A223CW55-F1
#
_entry.id   AF-A0A223CW55-F1
#
_cell.length_a   1.000
_cell.length_b   1.000
_cell.length_c   1.000
_cell.angle_alpha   90.00
_cell.angle_beta   90.00
_cell.angle_gamma   90.00
#
_symmetry.space_group_name_H-M   'P 1'
#
loop_
_entity.id
_entity.type
_entity.pdbx_description
1 polymer ?
#
loop_
_entity_poly.entity_id
_entity_poly.type
_entity_poly.pdbx_seq_one_letter_code
_entity_poly.pdbx_strand_id
1 'polypeptide(L)'
;MSAWQVIGMLVGSVVLIYMIAQLLRAPGQALMGVLRGLIVGVVALFVINLIGASFGFHIAINPFTAATTALLGLPGVAALVVINVWMV
;
A
#
# COMPACT_ATOMS: atom_id res chain seq x y z
N MET A 1 -3.78 15.61 -24.03
CA MET A 1 -3.64 14.68 -22.88
C MET A 1 -4.76 13.67 -22.99
N SER A 2 -4.46 12.38 -23.01
CA SER A 2 -5.50 11.34 -23.12
C SER A 2 -6.25 11.19 -21.80
N ALA A 3 -7.52 10.78 -21.83
CA ALA A 3 -8.33 10.57 -20.63
C ALA A 3 -7.66 9.65 -19.61
N TRP A 4 -6.94 8.62 -20.10
CA TRP A 4 -6.16 7.70 -19.29
C TRP A 4 -5.04 8.38 -18.50
N GLN A 5 -4.37 9.39 -19.08
CA GLN A 5 -3.32 10.14 -18.38
C GLN A 5 -3.88 10.99 -17.25
N VAL A 6 -5.05 11.61 -17.47
CA VAL A 6 -5.72 12.45 -16.47
C VAL A 6 -6.21 11.61 -15.29
N ILE A 7 -6.79 10.44 -15.57
CA ILE A 7 -7.22 9.48 -14.54
C ILE A 7 -6.03 8.97 -13.73
N GLY A 8 -4.92 8.62 -14.41
CA GLY A 8 -3.69 8.18 -13.73
C GLY A 8 -3.10 9.24 -12.81
N MET A 9 -3.07 10.51 -13.25
CA MET A 9 -2.60 11.63 -12.42
C MET A 9 -3.50 11.86 -11.21
N LEU A 10 -4.83 11.83 -11.37
CA LEU A 10 -5.77 11.99 -10.25
C LEU A 10 -5.63 10.89 -9.21
N VAL A 11 -5.59 9.63 -9.64
CA VAL A 11 -5.43 8.48 -8.75
C VAL A 11 -4.07 8.55 -8.03
N GLY A 12 -2.99 8.84 -8.77
CA GLY A 12 -1.66 9.00 -8.19
C GLY A 12 -1.58 10.14 -7.15
N SER A 13 -2.28 11.25 -7.41
CA SER A 13 -2.36 12.40 -6.50
C SER A 13 -3.07 12.04 -5.20
N VAL A 14 -4.22 11.35 -5.28
CA VAL A 14 -4.99 10.92 -4.11
C VAL A 14 -4.19 9.93 -3.27
N VAL A 15 -3.50 8.98 -3.91
CA VAL A 15 -2.62 8.03 -3.23
C VAL A 15 -1.48 8.76 -2.52
N LEU A 16 -0.80 9.71 -3.19
CA LEU A 16 0.27 10.51 -2.59
C LEU A 16 -0.20 11.33 -1.39
N ILE A 17 -1.34 12.02 -1.52
CA ILE A 17 -1.92 12.81 -0.42
C ILE A 17 -2.27 11.91 0.76
N TYR A 18 -2.82 10.72 0.50
CA TYR A 18 -3.11 9.75 1.55
C TYR A 18 -1.84 9.23 2.22
N MET A 19 -0.78 8.94 1.46
CA MET A 19 0.52 8.53 2.01
C MET A 19 1.11 9.60 2.94
N ILE A 20 1.05 10.87 2.52
CA ILE A 20 1.52 12.00 3.33
C ILE A 20 0.65 12.13 4.59
N ALA A 21 -0.67 12.10 4.46
CA ALA A 21 -1.59 12.16 5.61
C ALA A 21 -1.37 11.01 6.61
N GLN A 22 -0.98 9.84 6.13
CA GLN A 22 -0.68 8.68 6.96
C GLN A 22 0.68 8.81 7.67
N LEU A 23 1.68 9.42 7.01
CA LEU A 23 2.98 9.73 7.62
C LEU A 23 2.90 10.81 8.71
N LEU A 24 1.96 11.75 8.58
CA LEU A 24 1.71 12.80 9.58
C LEU A 24 0.89 12.33 10.80
N ARG A 25 0.39 11.09 10.84
CA ARG A 25 -0.32 10.58 12.02
C ARG A 25 0.64 10.36 13.19
N ALA A 26 0.34 10.98 14.32
CA ALA A 26 1.18 10.95 15.51
C ALA A 26 1.38 9.52 16.08
N PRO A 27 2.61 9.15 16.49
CA PRO A 27 2.96 7.81 16.96
C PRO A 27 2.35 7.43 18.33
N GLY A 28 1.69 8.36 19.04
CA GLY A 28 1.12 8.12 20.38
C GLY A 28 -0.06 7.14 20.43
N GLN A 29 -0.67 6.81 19.28
CA GLN A 29 -1.73 5.78 19.18
C GLN A 29 -1.23 4.47 18.52
N ALA A 30 0.09 4.29 18.42
CA ALA A 30 0.71 3.25 17.59
C ALA A 30 0.22 1.82 17.88
N LEU A 31 -0.02 1.43 19.13
CA LEU A 31 -0.40 0.04 19.42
C LEU A 31 -1.81 -0.33 18.89
N MET A 32 -2.79 0.55 19.11
CA MET A 32 -4.15 0.40 18.57
C MET A 32 -4.18 0.67 17.05
N GLY A 33 -3.31 1.58 16.60
CA GLY A 33 -3.12 1.94 15.19
C GLY A 33 -2.47 0.83 14.37
N VAL A 34 -1.57 0.03 14.94
CA VAL A 34 -0.90 -1.09 14.28
C VAL A 34 -1.88 -2.24 14.03
N LEU A 35 -2.75 -2.59 14.99
CA LEU A 35 -3.78 -3.62 14.77
C LEU A 35 -4.75 -3.22 13.65
N ARG A 36 -5.21 -1.96 13.64
CA ARG A 36 -6.01 -1.42 12.53
C ARG A 36 -5.21 -1.35 11.23
N GLY A 37 -3.94 -0.96 11.30
CA GLY A 37 -3.01 -0.89 10.18
C GLY A 37 -2.74 -2.26 9.57
N LEU A 38 -2.76 -3.32 10.37
CA LEU A 38 -2.56 -4.70 9.92
C LEU A 38 -3.79 -5.20 9.15
N ILE A 39 -4.99 -4.92 9.65
CA ILE A 39 -6.24 -5.21 8.92
C ILE A 39 -6.28 -4.42 7.61
N VAL A 40 -6.00 -3.11 7.66
CA VAL A 40 -5.98 -2.25 6.47
C VAL A 40 -4.89 -2.66 5.48
N GLY A 41 -3.70 -3.03 5.96
CA GLY A 41 -2.57 -3.46 5.15
C GLY A 41 -2.83 -4.80 4.45
N VAL A 42 -3.38 -5.78 5.17
CA VAL A 42 -3.79 -7.08 4.59
C VAL A 42 -4.91 -6.88 3.56
N VAL A 43 -5.91 -6.03 3.85
CA VAL A 43 -6.98 -5.71 2.90
C VAL A 43 -6.42 -4.99 1.67
N ALA A 44 -5.50 -4.03 1.85
CA ALA A 44 -4.85 -3.33 0.75
C ALA A 44 -4.01 -4.27 -0.12
N LEU A 45 -3.20 -5.13 0.48
CA LEU A 45 -2.44 -6.17 -0.23
C LEU A 45 -3.36 -7.14 -0.97
N PHE A 46 -4.49 -7.51 -0.37
CA PHE A 46 -5.48 -8.37 -1.00
C PHE A 46 -6.10 -7.71 -2.24
N VAL A 47 -6.50 -6.43 -2.14
CA VAL A 47 -7.05 -5.67 -3.29
C VAL A 47 -5.99 -5.49 -4.38
N ILE A 48 -4.75 -5.19 -4.01
CA ILE A 48 -3.65 -5.06 -4.97
C ILE A 48 -3.37 -6.39 -5.66
N ASN A 49 -3.38 -7.50 -4.94
CA ASN A 49 -3.25 -8.83 -5.54
C ASN A 49 -4.44 -9.18 -6.44
N LEU A 50 -5.65 -8.76 -6.09
CA LEU A 50 -6.83 -9.02 -6.89
C LEU A 50 -6.76 -8.30 -8.24
N ILE A 51 -6.32 -7.05 -8.24
CA ILE A 51 -6.13 -6.24 -9.46
C ILE A 51 -4.86 -6.68 -10.20
N GLY A 52 -3.78 -6.94 -9.46
CA GLY A 52 -2.47 -7.34 -9.97
C GLY A 52 -2.44 -8.73 -10.59
N ALA A 53 -3.31 -9.65 -10.15
CA ALA A 53 -3.43 -10.98 -10.73
C ALA A 53 -3.73 -10.94 -12.22
N SER A 54 -4.49 -9.94 -12.69
CA SER A 54 -4.77 -9.72 -14.12
C SER A 54 -3.51 -9.36 -14.94
N PHE A 55 -2.44 -8.93 -14.25
CA PHE A 55 -1.16 -8.53 -14.82
C PHE A 55 -0.03 -9.52 -14.47
N GLY A 56 -0.33 -10.66 -13.84
CA GLY A 56 0.67 -11.63 -13.38
C GLY A 56 1.45 -11.18 -12.12
N PHE A 57 0.94 -10.18 -11.41
CA PHE A 57 1.58 -9.59 -10.23
C PHE A 57 0.93 -10.10 -8.93
N HIS A 58 1.74 -10.65 -8.02
CA HIS A 58 1.30 -11.16 -6.73
C HIS A 58 2.35 -10.89 -5.65
N ILE A 59 1.96 -10.15 -4.61
CA ILE A 59 2.73 -9.99 -3.38
C ILE A 59 2.27 -11.05 -2.37
N ALA A 60 3.18 -11.89 -1.91
CA ALA A 60 2.89 -12.88 -0.87
C ALA A 60 2.35 -12.19 0.40
N ILE A 61 1.17 -12.61 0.86
CA ILE A 61 0.59 -12.15 2.13
C ILE A 61 1.15 -13.05 3.23
N ASN A 62 2.14 -12.57 3.97
CA ASN A 62 2.79 -13.28 5.06
C ASN A 62 2.99 -12.33 6.26
N PRO A 63 3.38 -12.83 7.45
CA PRO A 63 3.53 -11.99 8.64
C PRO A 63 4.52 -10.85 8.45
N PHE A 64 5.56 -11.03 7.63
CA PHE A 64 6.53 -9.98 7.31
C PHE A 64 5.89 -8.88 6.45
N THR A 65 5.24 -9.23 5.34
CA THR A 65 4.58 -8.24 4.47
C THR A 65 3.42 -7.54 5.17
N ALA A 66 2.66 -8.26 6.00
CA ALA A 66 1.63 -7.67 6.86
C ALA A 66 2.23 -6.72 7.91
N ALA A 67 3.36 -7.07 8.54
CA ALA A 67 4.03 -6.18 9.50
C ALA A 67 4.60 -4.94 8.81
N THR A 68 5.23 -5.08 7.65
CA THR A 68 5.77 -3.95 6.86
C THR A 68 4.65 -2.99 6.46
N THR A 69 3.51 -3.52 5.98
CA THR A 69 2.35 -2.71 5.61
C THR A 69 1.57 -2.16 6.80
N ALA A 70 1.58 -2.82 7.96
CA ALA A 70 0.96 -2.33 9.19
C ALA A 70 1.76 -1.21 9.85
N LEU A 71 3.10 -1.32 9.83
CA LEU A 71 4.02 -0.35 10.41
C LEU A 71 4.18 0.88 9.52
N LEU A 72 4.31 0.68 8.20
CA LEU A 72 4.56 1.75 7.25
C LEU A 72 3.31 2.20 6.49
N GLY A 73 2.18 1.50 6.59
CA GLY A 73 0.96 1.82 5.85
C GLY A 73 1.10 1.61 4.34
N LEU A 74 0.47 2.50 3.56
CA LEU A 74 0.64 2.57 2.10
C LEU A 74 2.09 2.73 1.62
N PRO A 75 2.98 3.51 2.29
CA PRO A 75 4.41 3.49 1.98
C PRO A 75 5.04 2.10 2.08
N GLY A 76 4.64 1.28 3.05
CA GLY A 76 5.08 -0.10 3.16
C GLY A 76 4.60 -0.95 1.98
N VAL A 77 3.36 -0.76 1.55
CA VAL A 77 2.80 -1.43 0.38
C VAL A 77 3.59 -1.06 -0.88
N ALA A 78 3.86 0.23 -1.08
CA ALA A 78 4.65 0.71 -2.23
C ALA A 78 6.07 0.15 -2.22
N ALA A 79 6.73 0.10 -1.05
CA ALA A 79 8.05 -0.50 -0.91
C ALA A 79 8.04 -1.99 -1.27
N LEU A 80 7.04 -2.74 -0.81
CA LEU A 80 6.89 -4.16 -1.16
C LEU A 80 6.61 -4.37 -2.65
N VAL A 81 5.83 -3.50 -3.29
CA VAL A 81 5.62 -3.52 -4.75
C VAL A 81 6.94 -3.32 -5.48
N VAL A 82 7.74 -2.32 -5.09
CA VAL A 82 9.04 -2.05 -5.71
C VAL A 82 9.98 -3.24 -5.54
N ILE A 83 10.08 -3.81 -4.33
CA ILE A 83 10.90 -5.00 -4.08
C ILE A 83 10.44 -6.18 -4.93
N ASN A 84 9.13 -6.41 -5.04
CA ASN A 84 8.59 -7.54 -5.80
C ASN A 84 8.77 -7.38 -7.32
N VAL A 85 8.79 -6.13 -7.83
CA VAL A 85 9.01 -5.85 -9.26
C VAL A 85 10.50 -5.86 -9.65
N TRP A 86 11.39 -5.46 -8.74
CA TRP A 86 12.81 -5.24 -9.07
C TRP A 86 13.76 -6.31 -8.55
N MET A 87 13.40 -7.04 -7.50
CA MET A 87 14.28 -7.97 -6.79
C MET A 87 13.90 -9.45 -6.99
N VAL A 88 12.71 -9.71 -7.52
CA VAL A 88 12.16 -11.05 -7.83
C VAL A 88 11.91 -11.12 -9.32
#